data_AF-A0A9P7X033-F1
#
_entry.id   AF-A0A9P7X033-F1
#
_cell.length_a   1.000
_cell.length_b   1.000
_cell.length_c   1.000
_cell.angle_alpha   90.00
_cell.angle_beta   90.00
_cell.angle_gamma   90.00
#
_symmetry.space_group_name_H-M   'P 1'
#
loop_
_entity.id
_entity.type
_entity.pdbx_description
1 polymer ?
#
loop_
_entity_poly.entity_id
_entity_poly.type
_entity_poly.pdbx_seq_one_letter_code
_entity_poly.pdbx_strand_id
1 'polypeptide(L)'
;MTSPFIKHIYSQKEMDTLLNEKAAVLVDFHAAWCGPCHAIAPFFSQLADKYKTVTFVKVDVDKVKAVAEKYKVTTMPTFVMIKNKEVIDTLKGADPKQLQDMVTKHAPTVDTYGGASGSGEAASAGDVSLLEYLDLPQVNCLNESLEHTLKSILTNRTRNMNDSLYLESDADEQLLITLAFNQIVRIRSLVIQTRSPSKGPKSIKLAINNPSIGFDDIENAEEPTVVQAFDVPEDSLEDGKHLHLRFVRLQRVNELHIFVGSNHGGEDETRIDAIDVFGQPVATTQMSGLKKAEED
;
A
#
# COMPACT_ATOMS: atom_id res chain seq x y z
N MET A 1 0.27 -21.48 -7.22
CA MET A 1 1.41 -21.12 -8.10
C MET A 1 2.52 -20.65 -7.19
N THR A 2 3.71 -21.24 -7.30
CA THR A 2 4.89 -20.84 -6.51
C THR A 2 5.45 -19.55 -7.08
N SER A 3 5.58 -18.50 -6.24
CA SER A 3 6.21 -17.24 -6.63
C SER A 3 7.66 -17.47 -7.08
N PRO A 4 8.13 -16.84 -8.18
CA PRO A 4 9.53 -16.93 -8.60
C PRO A 4 10.49 -16.22 -7.64
N PHE A 5 9.97 -15.49 -6.65
CA PHE A 5 10.75 -14.74 -5.67
C PHE A 5 10.99 -15.51 -4.36
N ILE A 6 10.55 -16.76 -4.27
CA ILE A 6 10.87 -17.66 -3.16
C ILE A 6 12.04 -18.56 -3.54
N LYS A 7 13.13 -18.48 -2.77
CA LYS A 7 14.26 -19.40 -2.89
C LYS A 7 14.02 -20.64 -2.01
N HIS A 8 14.43 -21.81 -2.48
CA HIS A 8 14.43 -23.03 -1.67
C HIS A 8 15.85 -23.36 -1.27
N ILE A 9 16.06 -23.65 0.02
CA ILE A 9 17.36 -24.00 0.58
C ILE A 9 17.41 -25.50 0.82
N TYR A 10 18.45 -26.16 0.30
CA TYR A 10 18.65 -27.60 0.39
C TYR A 10 19.87 -27.99 1.23
N SER A 11 20.69 -27.02 1.66
CA SER A 11 21.88 -27.29 2.47
C SER A 11 22.26 -26.13 3.39
N GLN A 12 23.04 -26.41 4.44
CA GLN A 12 23.61 -25.39 5.33
C GLN A 12 24.49 -24.40 4.58
N LYS A 13 25.23 -24.87 3.56
CA LYS A 13 26.11 -24.03 2.74
C LYS A 13 25.34 -23.00 1.92
N GLU A 14 24.19 -23.39 1.35
CA GLU A 14 23.31 -22.47 0.62
C GLU A 14 22.74 -21.39 1.55
N MET A 15 22.33 -21.79 2.76
CA MET A 15 21.87 -20.85 3.79
C MET A 15 22.96 -19.84 4.15
N ASP A 16 24.18 -20.31 4.45
CA ASP A 16 25.28 -19.43 4.84
C ASP A 16 25.72 -18.50 3.69
N THR A 17 25.62 -18.97 2.44
CA THR A 17 25.88 -18.14 1.24
C THR A 17 24.85 -17.02 1.12
N LEU A 18 23.57 -17.35 1.27
CA LEU A 18 22.48 -16.37 1.19
C LEU A 18 22.61 -15.29 2.27
N LEU A 19 22.99 -15.67 3.50
CA LEU A 19 23.16 -14.75 4.62
C LEU A 19 24.40 -13.84 4.51
N ASN A 20 25.27 -14.05 3.51
CA ASN A 20 26.34 -13.11 3.20
C ASN A 20 25.85 -11.93 2.34
N GLU A 21 24.65 -12.02 1.76
CA GLU A 21 24.02 -10.90 1.07
C GLU A 21 23.56 -9.84 2.10
N LYS A 22 23.63 -8.55 1.76
CA LYS A 22 23.30 -7.43 2.68
C LYS A 22 21.79 -7.25 2.94
N ALA A 23 20.94 -8.17 2.48
CA ALA A 23 19.49 -8.09 2.56
C ALA A 23 18.93 -8.78 3.82
N ALA A 24 17.75 -8.36 4.29
CA ALA A 24 17.00 -9.10 5.29
C ALA A 24 16.45 -10.39 4.67
N VAL A 25 16.44 -11.48 5.44
CA VAL A 25 16.06 -12.81 4.96
C VAL A 25 14.96 -13.38 5.86
N LEU A 26 13.80 -13.70 5.28
CA LEU A 26 12.71 -14.37 5.96
C LEU A 26 12.66 -15.86 5.58
N VAL A 27 12.84 -16.73 6.56
CA VAL A 27 12.86 -18.18 6.38
C VAL A 27 11.56 -18.81 6.86
N ASP A 28 10.87 -19.55 6.00
CA ASP A 28 9.76 -20.45 6.33
C ASP A 28 10.29 -21.88 6.53
N PHE A 29 10.35 -22.31 7.78
CA PHE A 29 10.64 -23.69 8.15
C PHE A 29 9.35 -24.51 8.12
N HIS A 30 9.24 -25.38 7.11
CA HIS A 30 8.05 -26.16 6.84
C HIS A 30 8.36 -27.67 6.77
N ALA A 31 7.30 -28.48 6.72
CA ALA A 31 7.38 -29.90 6.42
C ALA A 31 6.29 -30.28 5.41
N ALA A 32 6.52 -31.31 4.57
CA ALA A 32 5.56 -31.71 3.55
C ALA A 32 4.23 -32.23 4.13
N TRP A 33 4.27 -32.83 5.32
CA TRP A 33 3.12 -33.39 6.03
C TRP A 33 2.40 -32.35 6.93
N CYS A 34 2.87 -31.11 6.98
CA CYS A 34 2.32 -30.07 7.84
C CYS A 34 1.12 -29.36 7.19
N GLY A 35 -0.09 -29.67 7.64
CA GLY A 35 -1.34 -29.03 7.19
C GLY A 35 -1.34 -27.49 7.30
N PRO A 36 -1.00 -26.90 8.46
CA PRO A 36 -0.91 -25.45 8.62
C PRO A 36 0.11 -24.78 7.68
N CYS A 37 1.18 -25.48 7.32
CA CYS A 37 2.18 -24.99 6.38
C CYS A 37 1.59 -24.82 4.96
N HIS A 38 0.73 -25.76 4.53
CA HIS A 38 0.02 -25.64 3.26
C HIS A 38 -0.97 -24.49 3.25
N ALA A 39 -1.66 -24.25 4.38
CA ALA A 39 -2.64 -23.18 4.49
C ALA A 39 -2.01 -21.78 4.37
N ILE A 40 -0.82 -21.57 4.96
CA ILE A 40 -0.15 -20.25 4.94
C ILE A 40 0.75 -20.04 3.73
N ALA A 41 1.14 -21.10 3.00
CA ALA A 41 2.05 -21.00 1.86
C ALA A 41 1.61 -20.00 0.76
N PRO A 42 0.32 -19.88 0.38
CA PRO A 42 -0.12 -18.86 -0.58
C PRO A 42 0.12 -17.44 -0.07
N PHE A 43 -0.13 -17.20 1.21
CA PHE A 43 0.09 -15.90 1.84
C PHE A 43 1.58 -15.55 1.93
N PHE A 44 2.42 -16.52 2.31
CA PHE A 44 3.88 -16.36 2.26
C PHE A 44 4.37 -16.01 0.84
N SER A 45 3.77 -16.62 -0.19
CA SER A 45 4.07 -16.29 -1.59
C SER A 45 3.67 -14.87 -1.97
N GLN A 46 2.50 -14.41 -1.52
CA GLN A 46 2.06 -13.03 -1.74
C GLN A 46 3.00 -12.02 -1.07
N LEU A 47 3.51 -12.33 0.13
CA LEU A 47 4.49 -11.48 0.80
C LEU A 47 5.82 -11.43 0.01
N ALA A 48 6.28 -12.56 -0.53
CA ALA A 48 7.46 -12.59 -1.40
C ALA A 48 7.26 -11.79 -2.71
N ASP A 49 6.02 -11.77 -3.21
CA ASP A 49 5.65 -10.96 -4.37
C ASP A 49 5.63 -9.46 -4.03
N LYS A 50 5.23 -9.09 -2.81
CA LYS A 50 5.07 -7.70 -2.36
C LYS A 50 6.37 -7.06 -1.84
N TYR A 51 7.18 -7.77 -1.06
CA TYR A 51 8.32 -7.20 -0.33
C TYR A 51 9.66 -7.62 -0.94
N LYS A 52 10.12 -6.89 -1.97
CA LYS A 52 11.37 -7.21 -2.69
C LYS A 52 12.66 -6.91 -1.93
N THR A 53 12.57 -6.07 -0.89
CA THR A 53 13.71 -5.73 -0.01
C THR A 53 14.02 -6.83 1.01
N VAL A 54 13.13 -7.81 1.14
CA VAL A 54 13.32 -9.00 1.97
C VAL A 54 13.43 -10.22 1.07
N THR A 55 14.45 -11.05 1.30
CA THR A 55 14.60 -12.31 0.59
C THR A 55 13.78 -13.39 1.28
N PHE A 56 12.84 -13.99 0.55
CA PHE A 56 11.98 -15.06 1.07
C PHE A 56 12.57 -16.43 0.75
N VAL A 57 12.67 -17.29 1.76
CA VAL A 57 13.25 -18.63 1.66
C VAL A 57 12.38 -19.68 2.32
N LYS A 58 12.33 -20.87 1.72
CA LYS A 58 11.71 -22.06 2.31
C LYS A 58 12.76 -23.12 2.64
N VAL A 59 12.67 -23.67 3.85
CA VAL A 59 13.51 -24.77 4.34
C VAL A 59 12.60 -25.91 4.76
N ASP A 60 12.78 -27.07 4.15
CA ASP A 60 12.13 -28.31 4.57
C ASP A 60 12.92 -28.93 5.74
N VAL A 61 12.31 -28.97 6.92
CA VAL A 61 12.97 -29.42 8.15
C VAL A 61 13.38 -30.90 8.11
N ASP A 62 12.70 -31.72 7.31
CA ASP A 62 13.03 -33.15 7.17
C ASP A 62 14.25 -33.35 6.27
N LYS A 63 14.42 -32.47 5.28
CA LYS A 63 15.51 -32.52 4.29
C LYS A 63 16.77 -31.81 4.76
N VAL A 64 16.63 -30.72 5.52
CA VAL A 64 17.75 -29.86 5.93
C VAL A 64 17.82 -29.74 7.46
N LYS A 65 17.88 -30.89 8.13
CA LYS A 65 17.82 -31.00 9.61
C LYS A 65 18.83 -30.12 10.34
N ALA A 66 20.07 -30.05 9.86
CA ALA A 66 21.13 -29.25 10.48
C ALA A 66 20.77 -27.75 10.55
N VAL A 67 20.09 -27.21 9.53
CA VAL A 67 19.64 -25.80 9.54
C VAL A 67 18.49 -25.64 10.53
N ALA A 68 17.51 -26.55 10.52
CA ALA A 68 16.38 -26.50 11.46
C ALA A 68 16.83 -26.58 12.93
N GLU A 69 17.81 -27.44 13.23
CA GLU A 69 18.43 -27.56 14.56
C GLU A 69 19.19 -26.29 14.96
N LYS A 70 19.96 -25.70 14.05
CA LYS A 70 20.69 -24.43 14.27
C LYS A 70 19.75 -23.30 14.72
N TYR A 71 18.56 -23.23 14.12
CA TYR A 71 17.53 -22.23 14.46
C TYR A 71 16.52 -22.72 15.52
N LYS A 72 16.77 -23.87 16.17
CA LYS A 72 15.95 -24.45 17.25
C LYS A 72 14.47 -24.61 16.87
N VAL A 73 14.21 -24.98 15.63
CA VAL A 73 12.84 -25.17 15.11
C VAL A 73 12.22 -26.40 15.78
N THR A 74 11.10 -26.19 16.44
CA THR A 74 10.38 -27.20 17.24
C THR A 74 8.92 -27.35 16.83
N THR A 75 8.43 -26.47 15.97
CA THR A 75 7.03 -26.42 15.53
C THR A 75 7.02 -25.93 14.09
N MET A 76 6.14 -26.48 13.26
CA MET A 76 6.00 -26.06 11.86
C MET A 76 4.59 -25.51 11.62
N PRO A 77 4.44 -24.41 10.85
CA PRO A 77 5.53 -23.60 10.32
C PRO A 77 6.21 -22.78 11.42
N THR A 78 7.51 -22.52 11.29
CA THR A 78 8.20 -21.47 12.04
C THR A 78 8.83 -20.51 11.05
N PHE A 79 8.60 -19.22 11.25
CA PHE A 79 9.19 -18.15 10.46
C PHE A 79 10.29 -17.48 11.25
N VAL A 80 11.46 -17.30 10.62
CA VAL A 80 12.62 -16.66 11.25
C VAL A 80 13.08 -15.52 10.37
N MET A 81 13.15 -14.31 10.94
CA MET A 81 13.73 -13.14 10.27
C MET A 81 15.20 -13.02 10.66
N ILE A 82 16.07 -12.91 9.65
CA ILE A 82 17.51 -12.85 9.81
C ILE A 82 18.03 -11.60 9.10
N LYS A 83 18.86 -10.81 9.77
CA LYS A 83 19.57 -9.66 9.19
C LYS A 83 20.96 -9.62 9.79
N ASN A 84 21.97 -9.31 8.97
CA ASN A 84 23.37 -9.30 9.40
C ASN A 84 23.81 -10.61 10.09
N LYS A 85 23.28 -11.76 9.63
CA LYS A 85 23.51 -13.11 10.18
C LYS A 85 22.96 -13.35 11.59
N GLU A 86 22.21 -12.41 12.15
CA GLU A 86 21.55 -12.53 13.45
C GLU A 86 20.05 -12.74 13.28
N VAL A 87 19.46 -13.56 14.15
CA VAL A 87 18.01 -13.72 14.23
C VAL A 87 17.45 -12.50 14.94
N ILE A 88 16.61 -11.74 14.25
CA ILE A 88 16.01 -10.50 14.76
C ILE A 88 14.53 -10.66 15.12
N ASP A 89 13.89 -11.72 14.62
CA ASP A 89 12.51 -12.06 14.98
C ASP A 89 12.20 -13.55 14.71
N THR A 90 11.20 -14.09 15.42
CA THR A 90 10.77 -15.47 15.26
C THR A 90 9.28 -15.60 15.56
N LEU A 91 8.56 -16.28 14.66
CA LEU A 91 7.13 -16.54 14.76
C LEU A 91 6.90 -18.03 14.61
N LYS A 92 6.21 -18.62 15.57
CA LYS A 92 5.81 -20.03 15.52
C LYS A 92 4.33 -20.13 15.19
N GLY A 93 3.99 -21.04 14.29
CA GLY A 93 2.62 -21.31 13.86
C GLY A 93 2.21 -20.50 12.63
N ALA A 94 1.11 -20.95 12.03
CA ALA A 94 0.53 -20.34 10.84
C ALA A 94 -0.36 -19.15 11.23
N ASP A 95 0.25 -17.99 11.47
CA ASP A 95 -0.45 -16.73 11.74
C ASP A 95 -0.12 -15.70 10.64
N PRO A 96 -1.02 -15.49 9.66
CA PRO A 96 -0.81 -14.53 8.58
C PRO A 96 -0.58 -13.11 9.08
N LYS A 97 -1.27 -12.68 10.14
CA LYS A 97 -1.17 -11.32 10.64
C LYS A 97 0.20 -11.08 11.25
N GLN A 98 0.62 -11.93 12.19
CA GLN A 98 1.93 -11.81 12.82
C GLN A 98 3.07 -11.98 11.82
N LEU A 99 2.89 -12.81 10.78
CA LEU A 99 3.86 -12.97 9.71
C LEU A 99 4.02 -11.68 8.89
N GLN A 100 2.92 -11.03 8.54
CA GLN A 100 2.95 -9.74 7.84
C GLN A 100 3.55 -8.63 8.72
N ASP A 101 3.20 -8.60 10.00
CA ASP A 101 3.74 -7.63 10.96
C ASP A 101 5.26 -7.80 11.09
N MET A 102 5.74 -9.05 11.17
CA MET A 102 7.19 -9.35 11.18
C MET A 102 7.89 -8.84 9.93
N VAL A 103 7.32 -9.07 8.74
CA VAL A 103 7.90 -8.58 7.48
C VAL A 103 7.90 -7.07 7.44
N THR A 104 6.81 -6.43 7.84
CA THR A 104 6.67 -4.96 7.81
C THR A 104 7.61 -4.29 8.80
N LYS A 105 7.82 -4.88 9.98
CA LYS A 105 8.74 -4.39 11.01
C LYS A 105 10.20 -4.41 10.58
N HIS A 106 10.60 -5.39 9.76
CA HIS A 106 12.02 -5.68 9.48
C HIS A 106 12.43 -5.52 8.02
N ALA A 107 11.48 -5.39 7.10
CA ALA A 107 11.75 -4.81 5.80
C ALA A 107 12.32 -3.40 6.05
N PRO A 108 13.51 -3.06 5.53
CA PRO A 108 14.08 -1.73 5.76
C PRO A 108 13.07 -0.66 5.35
N THR A 109 12.53 0.01 6.35
CA THR A 109 11.74 1.22 6.19
C THR A 109 12.70 2.35 5.84
N VAL A 110 12.42 3.06 4.76
CA VAL A 110 12.64 4.51 4.77
C VAL A 110 11.60 5.10 5.73
N ASP A 111 11.97 5.06 7.01
CA ASP A 111 11.44 5.70 8.22
C ASP A 111 9.92 5.90 8.43
N THR A 112 9.37 5.04 9.29
CA THR A 112 8.23 5.28 10.20
C THR A 112 8.64 6.21 11.36
N TYR A 113 7.98 7.36 11.51
CA TYR A 113 7.93 8.11 12.77
C TYR A 113 6.69 7.69 13.59
N GLY A 114 6.90 7.35 14.86
CA GLY A 114 5.89 6.80 15.76
C GLY A 114 4.97 7.82 16.42
N GLY A 115 3.87 7.32 16.99
CA GLY A 115 3.06 8.08 17.94
C GLY A 115 1.66 7.54 18.20
N ALA A 116 1.49 6.94 19.39
CA ALA A 116 0.26 6.74 20.16
C ALA A 116 -0.67 5.54 19.83
N SER A 117 -0.52 4.56 20.71
CA SER A 117 -1.49 3.59 21.21
C SER A 117 -2.95 4.07 21.27
N GLY A 118 -3.83 3.29 20.64
CA GLY A 118 -5.27 3.28 20.91
C GLY A 118 -5.76 1.84 20.78
N SER A 119 -6.02 1.20 21.92
CA SER A 119 -6.69 -0.10 22.01
C SER A 119 -8.14 0.03 21.55
N GLY A 120 -8.56 -0.81 20.61
CA GLY A 120 -9.95 -0.93 20.18
C GLY A 120 -10.08 -1.92 19.03
N GLU A 121 -10.80 -3.00 19.29
CA GLU A 121 -10.98 -4.17 18.44
C GLU A 121 -11.59 -3.87 17.07
N ALA A 122 -10.91 -4.36 16.02
CA ALA A 122 -11.50 -5.11 14.91
C ALA A 122 -10.33 -5.70 14.12
N ALA A 123 -10.27 -7.02 13.96
CA ALA A 123 -9.36 -7.65 13.03
C ALA A 123 -9.75 -7.22 11.60
N SER A 124 -9.12 -6.17 11.07
CA SER A 124 -9.40 -5.66 9.73
C SER A 124 -8.23 -5.96 8.80
N ALA A 125 -8.54 -6.50 7.63
CA ALA A 125 -7.66 -6.62 6.47
C ALA A 125 -6.72 -5.42 6.35
N GLY A 126 -5.43 -5.65 6.05
CA GLY A 126 -4.50 -4.55 5.80
C GLY A 126 -5.03 -3.59 4.72
N ASP A 127 -4.59 -2.34 4.76
CA ASP A 127 -5.01 -1.36 3.75
C ASP A 127 -4.60 -1.83 2.35
N VAL A 128 -5.56 -1.81 1.44
CA VAL A 128 -5.42 -2.17 0.02
C VAL A 128 -5.42 -0.91 -0.84
N SER A 129 -4.89 -1.01 -2.06
CA SER A 129 -5.11 0.04 -3.07
C SER A 129 -6.61 0.15 -3.34
N LEU A 130 -7.11 1.37 -3.36
CA LEU A 130 -8.51 1.68 -3.59
C LEU A 130 -8.81 2.01 -5.06
N LEU A 131 -7.81 1.93 -5.94
CA LEU A 131 -7.98 2.19 -7.37
C LEU A 131 -9.01 1.24 -8.01
N GLU A 132 -9.10 0.01 -7.52
CA GLU A 132 -10.09 -0.98 -7.97
C GLU A 132 -11.54 -0.51 -7.72
N TYR A 133 -11.77 0.32 -6.71
CA TYR A 133 -13.08 0.86 -6.34
C TYR A 133 -13.41 2.20 -7.02
N LEU A 134 -12.57 2.72 -7.91
CA LEU A 134 -12.86 3.99 -8.58
C LEU A 134 -14.09 3.89 -9.51
N ASP A 135 -14.87 4.95 -9.58
CA ASP A 135 -15.87 5.16 -10.63
C ASP A 135 -15.24 6.02 -11.75
N LEU A 136 -14.47 5.39 -12.64
CA LEU A 136 -13.70 6.06 -13.70
C LEU A 136 -14.50 7.08 -14.55
N PRO A 137 -15.78 6.84 -14.91
CA PRO A 137 -16.63 7.87 -15.51
C PRO A 137 -16.74 9.18 -14.72
N GLN A 138 -16.79 9.10 -13.39
CA GLN A 138 -16.94 10.25 -12.49
C GLN A 138 -15.59 10.85 -12.03
N VAL A 139 -14.49 10.10 -12.19
CA VAL A 139 -13.14 10.64 -12.01
C VAL A 139 -12.87 11.76 -13.02
N ASN A 140 -12.36 12.88 -12.55
CA ASN A 140 -12.03 14.05 -13.36
C ASN A 140 -10.85 14.83 -12.76
N CYS A 141 -10.23 15.67 -13.56
CA CYS A 141 -9.23 16.64 -13.11
C CYS A 141 -9.54 17.99 -13.74
N LEU A 142 -9.55 19.06 -12.94
CA LEU A 142 -9.56 20.42 -13.47
C LEU A 142 -8.11 20.88 -13.70
N ASN A 143 -7.96 21.72 -14.73
CA ASN A 143 -6.67 22.23 -15.22
C ASN A 143 -5.71 21.13 -15.72
N GLU A 144 -6.21 19.97 -16.17
CA GLU A 144 -5.35 18.96 -16.81
C GLU A 144 -5.07 19.29 -18.28
N SER A 145 -3.86 18.99 -18.73
CA SER A 145 -3.45 19.08 -20.14
C SER A 145 -4.27 18.14 -21.02
N LEU A 146 -4.49 18.56 -22.28
CA LEU A 146 -5.20 17.76 -23.28
C LEU A 146 -4.49 16.44 -23.63
N GLU A 147 -3.16 16.41 -23.53
CA GLU A 147 -2.34 15.23 -23.88
C GLU A 147 -2.06 14.35 -22.65
N HIS A 148 -1.96 14.97 -21.47
CA HIS A 148 -1.51 14.33 -20.23
C HIS A 148 -2.60 14.37 -19.15
N THR A 149 -3.58 13.49 -19.29
CA THR A 149 -4.80 13.47 -18.46
C THR A 149 -4.71 12.50 -17.28
N LEU A 150 -5.47 12.77 -16.23
CA LEU A 150 -5.64 11.91 -15.04
C LEU A 150 -6.16 10.53 -15.43
N LYS A 151 -7.08 10.46 -16.38
CA LYS A 151 -7.65 9.19 -16.84
C LYS A 151 -6.59 8.29 -17.47
N SER A 152 -5.60 8.87 -18.15
CA SER A 152 -4.51 8.10 -18.77
C SER A 152 -3.71 7.28 -17.74
N ILE A 153 -3.47 7.84 -16.55
CA ILE A 153 -2.71 7.19 -15.47
C ILE A 153 -3.57 6.29 -14.56
N LEU A 154 -4.90 6.37 -14.65
CA LEU A 154 -5.83 5.58 -13.82
C LEU A 154 -6.60 4.49 -14.60
N THR A 155 -6.46 4.42 -15.92
CA THR A 155 -7.27 3.54 -16.81
C THR A 155 -7.29 2.09 -16.34
N ASN A 156 -6.13 1.56 -15.90
CA ASN A 156 -6.00 0.16 -15.50
C ASN A 156 -6.43 -0.11 -14.05
N ARG A 157 -6.85 0.92 -13.28
CA ARG A 157 -7.17 0.81 -11.85
C ARG A 157 -6.03 0.18 -11.02
N THR A 158 -4.81 0.43 -11.47
CA THR A 158 -3.57 0.02 -10.81
C THR A 158 -2.60 1.19 -10.89
N ARG A 159 -1.65 1.27 -9.96
CA ARG A 159 -0.60 2.29 -9.99
C ARG A 159 0.07 2.32 -11.38
N ASN A 160 0.14 3.50 -11.98
CA ASN A 160 0.76 3.68 -13.27
C ASN A 160 2.25 3.34 -13.20
N MET A 161 2.71 2.54 -14.16
CA MET A 161 4.12 2.13 -14.33
C MET A 161 4.67 2.56 -15.69
N ASN A 162 3.85 3.23 -16.52
CA ASN A 162 4.24 3.66 -17.85
C ASN A 162 5.02 4.99 -17.77
N ASP A 163 6.15 5.06 -18.48
CA ASP A 163 7.01 6.25 -18.49
C ASP A 163 6.46 7.40 -19.34
N SER A 164 5.61 7.08 -20.30
CA SER A 164 5.03 8.03 -21.27
C SER A 164 3.64 8.53 -20.88
N LEU A 165 2.98 7.91 -19.88
CA LEU A 165 1.70 8.35 -19.37
C LEU A 165 1.90 9.07 -18.04
N TYR A 166 1.47 10.32 -17.97
CA TYR A 166 1.49 11.14 -16.77
C TYR A 166 0.32 12.14 -16.83
N LEU A 167 -0.03 12.71 -15.69
CA LEU A 167 -0.90 13.87 -15.55
C LEU A 167 -0.01 15.13 -15.52
N GLU A 168 -0.38 16.15 -16.28
CA GLU A 168 0.27 17.45 -16.28
C GLU A 168 -0.79 18.56 -16.24
N SER A 169 -0.48 19.67 -15.59
CA SER A 169 -1.36 20.85 -15.62
C SER A 169 -1.23 21.65 -16.92
N ASP A 170 -2.27 22.40 -17.28
CA ASP A 170 -2.35 23.12 -18.57
C ASP A 170 -1.95 24.61 -18.46
N ALA A 171 -2.58 25.37 -17.56
CA ALA A 171 -2.43 26.82 -17.53
C ALA A 171 -1.45 27.34 -16.46
N ASP A 172 -1.39 26.66 -15.32
CA ASP A 172 -0.59 27.01 -14.15
C ASP A 172 -0.27 25.74 -13.35
N GLU A 173 0.41 25.85 -12.21
CA GLU A 173 0.83 24.70 -11.42
C GLU A 173 -0.31 24.04 -10.63
N GLN A 174 -1.50 24.62 -10.61
CA GLN A 174 -2.61 24.12 -9.80
C GLN A 174 -3.34 22.97 -10.50
N LEU A 175 -3.73 21.95 -9.72
CA LEU A 175 -4.57 20.85 -10.20
C LEU A 175 -5.66 20.59 -9.18
N LEU A 176 -6.88 20.28 -9.65
CA LEU A 176 -7.94 19.78 -8.80
C LEU A 176 -8.36 18.38 -9.27
N ILE A 177 -7.84 17.37 -8.59
CA ILE A 177 -8.03 15.96 -8.92
C ILE A 177 -9.22 15.43 -8.11
N THR A 178 -10.23 14.89 -8.79
CA THR A 178 -11.39 14.25 -8.16
C THR A 178 -11.37 12.75 -8.39
N LEU A 179 -11.22 12.00 -7.31
CA LEU A 179 -11.30 10.54 -7.28
C LEU A 179 -12.66 10.13 -6.71
N ALA A 180 -13.58 9.73 -7.58
CA ALA A 180 -14.87 9.16 -7.22
C ALA A 180 -14.77 7.64 -7.03
N PHE A 181 -15.44 7.12 -6.01
CA PHE A 181 -15.48 5.69 -5.67
C PHE A 181 -16.89 5.12 -5.87
N ASN A 182 -16.97 3.89 -6.39
CA ASN A 182 -18.23 3.16 -6.63
C ASN A 182 -18.86 2.58 -5.35
N GLN A 183 -18.17 2.73 -4.22
CA GLN A 183 -18.65 2.39 -2.89
C GLN A 183 -17.95 3.26 -1.85
N ILE A 184 -18.51 3.31 -0.64
CA ILE A 184 -17.89 4.04 0.46
C ILE A 184 -16.57 3.36 0.84
N VAL A 185 -15.51 4.15 0.92
CA VAL A 185 -14.18 3.70 1.38
C VAL A 185 -13.73 4.46 2.62
N ARG A 186 -12.83 3.84 3.38
CA ARG A 186 -11.99 4.50 4.38
C ARG A 186 -10.63 4.74 3.77
N ILE A 187 -10.09 5.94 3.88
CA ILE A 187 -8.78 6.29 3.31
C ILE A 187 -7.79 6.51 4.44
N ARG A 188 -6.62 5.86 4.32
CA ARG A 188 -5.53 5.90 5.31
C ARG A 188 -4.30 6.63 4.79
N SER A 189 -3.94 6.40 3.54
CA SER A 189 -2.77 7.01 2.94
C SER A 189 -2.97 7.28 1.46
N LEU A 190 -2.22 8.24 0.95
CA LEU A 190 -2.13 8.61 -0.44
C LEU A 190 -0.71 8.38 -0.92
N VAL A 191 -0.52 7.91 -2.15
CA VAL A 191 0.76 7.87 -2.83
C VAL A 191 0.65 8.77 -4.03
N ILE A 192 1.58 9.71 -4.15
CA ILE A 192 1.80 10.51 -5.35
C ILE A 192 3.24 10.29 -5.75
N GLN A 193 3.47 9.97 -7.01
CA GLN A 193 4.79 9.79 -7.57
C GLN A 193 4.98 10.72 -8.76
N THR A 194 6.16 11.32 -8.86
CA THR A 194 6.60 12.03 -10.06
C THR A 194 8.03 11.66 -10.39
N ARG A 195 8.37 11.63 -11.67
CA ARG A 195 9.75 11.48 -12.16
C ARG A 195 10.45 12.83 -12.33
N SER A 196 9.72 13.92 -12.13
CA SER A 196 10.24 15.29 -12.20
C SER A 196 10.00 15.97 -10.85
N PRO A 197 10.87 15.77 -9.83
CA PRO A 197 10.66 16.28 -8.48
C PRO A 197 10.39 17.78 -8.43
N SER A 198 11.06 18.59 -9.26
CA SER A 198 10.81 20.04 -9.36
C SER A 198 9.38 20.37 -9.80
N LYS A 199 8.83 19.65 -10.78
CA LYS A 199 7.42 19.77 -11.20
C LYS A 199 6.45 19.00 -10.28
N GLY A 200 6.95 18.33 -9.24
CA GLY A 200 6.13 17.53 -8.35
C GLY A 200 5.30 18.37 -7.39
N PRO A 201 4.10 17.92 -7.00
CA PRO A 201 3.22 18.68 -6.11
C PRO A 201 3.87 18.81 -4.72
N LYS A 202 3.92 20.04 -4.21
CA LYS A 202 4.43 20.39 -2.88
C LYS A 202 3.31 20.63 -1.90
N SER A 203 2.38 21.55 -2.18
CA SER A 203 1.30 21.86 -1.24
C SER A 203 0.00 21.19 -1.66
N ILE A 204 -0.58 20.39 -0.77
CA ILE A 204 -1.83 19.66 -1.03
C ILE A 204 -2.89 20.01 0.01
N LYS A 205 -4.12 20.26 -0.48
CA LYS A 205 -5.34 20.27 0.33
C LYS A 205 -6.27 19.15 -0.10
N LEU A 206 -6.86 18.48 0.88
CA LEU A 206 -7.82 17.41 0.68
C LEU A 206 -9.20 17.87 1.11
N ALA A 207 -10.22 17.56 0.31
CA ALA A 207 -11.63 17.65 0.66
C ALA A 207 -12.34 16.34 0.28
N ILE A 208 -13.51 16.09 0.86
CA ILE A 208 -14.28 14.88 0.55
C ILE A 208 -15.77 15.17 0.37
N ASN A 209 -16.43 14.37 -0.46
CA ASN A 209 -17.89 14.32 -0.63
C ASN A 209 -18.50 15.69 -0.97
N ASN A 210 -17.82 16.47 -1.82
CA ASN A 210 -18.33 17.75 -2.32
C ASN A 210 -18.35 17.74 -3.86
N PRO A 211 -19.48 17.37 -4.48
CA PRO A 211 -19.56 17.16 -5.93
C PRO A 211 -19.44 18.44 -6.76
N SER A 212 -19.43 19.61 -6.13
CA SER A 212 -19.40 20.92 -6.81
C SER A 212 -18.18 21.75 -6.41
N ILE A 213 -17.11 21.12 -5.91
CA ILE A 213 -15.90 21.83 -5.49
C ILE A 213 -15.11 22.34 -6.71
N GLY A 214 -14.91 23.66 -6.76
CA GLY A 214 -13.99 24.33 -7.69
C GLY A 214 -12.73 24.84 -7.01
N PHE A 215 -11.87 25.49 -7.78
CA PHE A 215 -10.64 26.14 -7.29
C PHE A 215 -10.94 27.19 -6.22
N ASP A 216 -11.88 28.09 -6.50
CA ASP A 216 -12.30 29.16 -5.57
C ASP A 216 -12.79 28.62 -4.22
N ASP A 217 -13.42 27.44 -4.23
CA ASP A 217 -13.98 26.82 -3.03
C ASP A 217 -12.92 26.16 -2.14
N ILE A 218 -11.76 25.77 -2.68
CA ILE A 218 -10.73 25.00 -1.95
C ILE A 218 -9.46 25.80 -1.67
N GLU A 219 -9.09 26.73 -2.55
CA GLU A 219 -7.82 27.47 -2.47
C GLU A 219 -7.71 28.24 -1.15
N ASN A 220 -8.76 28.97 -0.77
CA ASN A 220 -8.79 29.76 0.47
C ASN A 220 -9.57 29.09 1.61
N ALA A 221 -10.05 27.86 1.40
CA ALA A 221 -10.80 27.16 2.42
C ALA A 221 -9.92 26.59 3.53
N GLU A 222 -10.54 26.53 4.71
CA GLU A 222 -10.02 25.90 5.91
C GLU A 222 -10.97 24.77 6.37
N GLU A 223 -10.82 24.32 7.61
CA GLU A 223 -11.76 23.40 8.22
C GLU A 223 -13.16 24.06 8.36
N PRO A 224 -14.27 23.35 8.10
CA PRO A 224 -14.36 21.91 7.89
C PRO A 224 -14.26 21.44 6.43
N THR A 225 -14.29 22.36 5.44
CA THR A 225 -14.26 22.02 4.01
C THR A 225 -13.00 21.23 3.64
N VAL A 226 -11.85 21.73 4.10
CA VAL A 226 -10.57 21.02 3.97
C VAL A 226 -10.47 20.00 5.11
N VAL A 227 -10.35 18.72 4.76
CA VAL A 227 -10.17 17.64 5.73
C VAL A 227 -8.73 17.51 6.21
N GLN A 228 -7.78 17.91 5.37
CA GLN A 228 -6.36 17.96 5.69
C GLN A 228 -5.64 18.85 4.68
N ALA A 229 -4.72 19.69 5.15
CA ALA A 229 -3.73 20.37 4.33
C ALA A 229 -2.33 19.98 4.81
N PHE A 230 -1.40 19.76 3.88
CA PHE A 230 -0.04 19.38 4.20
C PHE A 230 0.90 19.63 3.02
N ASP A 231 2.20 19.75 3.33
CA ASP A 231 3.25 19.75 2.32
C ASP A 231 3.76 18.31 2.11
N VAL A 232 3.90 17.95 0.85
CA VAL A 232 4.48 16.69 0.39
C VAL A 232 6.00 16.80 0.50
N PRO A 233 6.68 15.84 1.15
CA PRO A 233 8.13 15.78 1.14
C PRO A 233 8.65 15.40 -0.26
N GLU A 234 9.66 16.11 -0.77
CA GLU A 234 10.20 15.87 -2.11
C GLU A 234 10.72 14.43 -2.29
N ASP A 235 11.33 13.86 -1.24
CA ASP A 235 11.84 12.49 -1.21
C ASP A 235 10.74 11.42 -1.25
N SER A 236 9.49 11.80 -0.96
CA SER A 236 8.34 10.90 -1.06
C SER A 236 7.85 10.72 -2.49
N LEU A 237 8.13 11.69 -3.36
CA LEU A 237 7.64 11.74 -4.74
C LEU A 237 8.42 10.82 -5.69
N GLU A 238 9.70 10.54 -5.43
CA GLU A 238 10.50 9.65 -6.29
C GLU A 238 10.20 8.18 -5.98
N ASP A 239 10.20 7.83 -4.69
CA ASP A 239 9.99 6.47 -4.21
C ASP A 239 8.49 6.08 -4.17
N GLY A 240 7.60 7.06 -4.36
CA GLY A 240 6.15 6.94 -4.16
C GLY A 240 5.80 6.36 -2.80
N LYS A 241 6.30 7.04 -1.76
CA LYS A 241 6.06 6.69 -0.35
C LYS A 241 4.61 7.01 0.01
N HIS A 242 4.12 6.32 1.04
CA HIS A 242 2.76 6.54 1.55
C HIS A 242 2.69 7.79 2.42
N LEU A 243 2.00 8.81 1.91
CA LEU A 243 1.59 10.01 2.63
C LEU A 243 0.43 9.64 3.55
N HIS A 244 0.72 9.49 4.84
CA HIS A 244 -0.28 9.11 5.83
C HIS A 244 -1.25 10.27 6.07
N LEU A 245 -2.54 9.96 6.03
CA LEU A 245 -3.61 10.93 6.21
C LEU A 245 -4.24 10.81 7.59
N ARG A 246 -4.90 11.88 8.03
CA ARG A 246 -5.69 11.94 9.27
C ARG A 246 -6.97 11.13 9.09
N PHE A 247 -6.81 9.81 9.21
CA PHE A 247 -7.85 8.79 9.01
C PHE A 247 -9.19 9.10 9.69
N VAL A 248 -9.19 9.73 10.87
CA VAL A 248 -10.41 10.04 11.64
C VAL A 248 -11.48 10.78 10.82
N ARG A 249 -11.07 11.66 9.88
CA ARG A 249 -11.99 12.40 9.01
C ARG A 249 -12.30 11.68 7.68
N LEU A 250 -11.54 10.64 7.37
CA LEU A 250 -11.57 9.90 6.11
C LEU A 250 -12.22 8.51 6.27
N GLN A 251 -13.21 8.38 7.15
CA GLN A 251 -13.90 7.10 7.42
C GLN A 251 -15.00 6.75 6.43
N ARG A 252 -15.50 7.74 5.69
CA ARG A 252 -16.64 7.58 4.77
C ARG A 252 -16.45 8.50 3.58
N VAL A 253 -15.74 8.00 2.58
CA VAL A 253 -15.40 8.76 1.38
C VAL A 253 -16.09 8.12 0.18
N ASN A 254 -16.91 8.89 -0.52
CA ASN A 254 -17.42 8.60 -1.86
C ASN A 254 -16.60 9.34 -2.92
N GLU A 255 -16.17 10.57 -2.62
CA GLU A 255 -15.33 11.40 -3.49
C GLU A 255 -14.19 11.96 -2.66
N LEU A 256 -12.95 11.81 -3.15
CA LEU A 256 -11.76 12.47 -2.63
C LEU A 256 -11.33 13.54 -3.62
N HIS A 257 -11.24 14.79 -3.17
CA HIS A 257 -10.69 15.90 -3.94
C HIS A 257 -9.29 16.22 -3.42
N ILE A 258 -8.32 16.25 -4.33
CA ILE A 258 -6.92 16.56 -4.07
C ILE A 258 -6.61 17.83 -4.84
N PHE A 259 -6.52 18.94 -4.12
CA PHE A 259 -6.06 20.21 -4.66
C PHE A 259 -4.55 20.31 -4.49
N VAL A 260 -3.84 20.48 -5.61
CA VAL A 260 -2.44 20.85 -5.64
C VAL A 260 -2.37 22.37 -5.77
N GLY A 261 -1.79 23.03 -4.77
CA GLY A 261 -1.65 24.50 -4.76
C GLY A 261 -0.28 25.02 -5.19
N SER A 262 0.76 24.19 -5.18
CA SER A 262 2.10 24.55 -5.67
C SER A 262 2.95 23.31 -5.92
N ASN A 263 4.04 23.46 -6.68
CA ASN A 263 5.08 22.44 -6.87
C ASN A 263 6.39 22.78 -6.15
N HIS A 264 7.35 21.84 -6.13
CA HIS A 264 8.60 21.99 -5.40
C HIS A 264 9.58 22.99 -6.02
N GLY A 265 9.60 23.09 -7.35
CA GLY A 265 10.53 23.92 -8.12
C GLY A 265 10.06 25.35 -8.34
N GLY A 266 8.79 25.67 -8.06
CA GLY A 266 8.17 26.91 -8.52
C GLY A 266 8.06 26.97 -10.04
N GLU A 267 7.87 25.82 -10.67
CA GLU A 267 7.68 25.69 -12.12
C GLU A 267 6.25 26.11 -12.50
N ASP A 268 6.04 26.50 -13.75
CA ASP A 268 4.70 26.90 -14.23
C ASP A 268 3.71 25.72 -14.32
N GLU A 269 4.20 24.49 -14.27
CA GLU A 269 3.42 23.27 -14.48
C GLU A 269 3.70 22.23 -13.39
N THR A 270 2.65 21.53 -12.97
CA THR A 270 2.74 20.37 -12.08
C THR A 270 2.63 19.09 -12.89
N ARG A 271 3.52 18.12 -12.61
CA ARG A 271 3.52 16.78 -13.21
C ARG A 271 3.37 15.70 -12.15
N ILE A 272 2.46 14.75 -12.41
CA ILE A 272 2.23 13.56 -11.60
C ILE A 272 2.24 12.31 -12.48
N ASP A 273 3.18 11.41 -12.23
CA ASP A 273 3.34 10.16 -13.00
C ASP A 273 2.44 9.04 -12.46
N ALA A 274 2.18 8.98 -11.16
CA ALA A 274 1.27 7.99 -10.57
C ALA A 274 0.56 8.51 -9.33
N ILE A 275 -0.70 8.10 -9.15
CA ILE A 275 -1.50 8.33 -7.96
C ILE A 275 -2.11 7.01 -7.50
N ASP A 276 -2.06 6.73 -6.21
CA ASP A 276 -2.71 5.58 -5.58
C ASP A 276 -3.24 5.97 -4.20
N VAL A 277 -4.38 5.43 -3.81
CA VAL A 277 -5.04 5.74 -2.54
C VAL A 277 -5.23 4.43 -1.81
N PHE A 278 -4.80 4.37 -0.55
CA PHE A 278 -4.87 3.13 0.23
C PHE A 278 -5.81 3.25 1.42
N GLY A 279 -6.50 2.16 1.69
CA GLY A 279 -7.37 2.04 2.84
C GLY A 279 -8.25 0.81 2.73
N GLN A 280 -9.52 0.93 3.09
CA GLN A 280 -10.43 -0.22 3.17
C GLN A 280 -11.80 0.11 2.58
N PRO A 281 -12.39 -0.77 1.76
CA PRO A 281 -13.80 -0.67 1.45
C PRO A 281 -14.65 -0.77 2.72
N VAL A 282 -15.66 0.08 2.86
CA VAL A 282 -16.68 -0.08 3.91
C VAL A 282 -17.69 -1.10 3.40
N ALA A 283 -17.79 -2.24 4.08
CA ALA A 283 -18.82 -3.23 3.77
C ALA A 283 -20.20 -2.57 3.83
N THR A 284 -20.88 -2.50 2.68
CA THR A 284 -22.28 -2.13 2.62
C THR A 284 -23.07 -3.37 2.98
N THR A 285 -23.86 -3.31 4.06
CA THR A 285 -24.87 -4.34 4.32
C THR A 285 -25.87 -4.26 3.17
N GLN A 286 -25.72 -5.11 2.15
CA GLN A 286 -26.71 -5.23 1.09
C GLN A 286 -28.00 -5.78 1.70
N MET A 287 -28.98 -4.90 1.96
CA MET A 287 -30.36 -5.26 2.31
C MET A 287 -31.21 -5.46 1.04
N SER A 288 -30.69 -6.25 0.10
CA SER A 288 -31.41 -6.66 -1.12
C SER A 288 -31.67 -8.16 -1.03
N GLY A 289 -32.58 -8.56 -0.13
CA GLY A 289 -32.90 -9.97 0.09
C GLY A 289 -34.14 -10.29 0.94
N LEU A 290 -34.93 -9.31 1.38
CA LEU A 290 -36.22 -9.57 2.02
C LEU A 290 -37.33 -9.55 0.95
N LYS A 291 -37.44 -10.64 0.19
CA LYS A 291 -38.73 -10.98 -0.42
C LYS A 291 -39.61 -11.52 0.71
N LYS A 292 -40.67 -10.78 1.01
CA LYS A 292 -41.83 -11.21 1.80
C LYS A 292 -42.17 -12.66 1.45
N ALA A 293 -42.14 -13.55 2.43
CA ALA A 293 -42.99 -14.73 2.37
C ALA A 293 -44.41 -14.20 2.61
N GLU A 294 -45.22 -14.17 1.56
CA GLU A 294 -46.67 -14.05 1.68
C GLU A 294 -47.17 -15.35 2.31
N GLU A 295 -47.75 -15.23 3.51
CA GLU A 295 -48.67 -16.22 4.05
C GLU A 295 -49.99 -16.07 3.29
N ASP A 296 -50.39 -17.13 2.58
CA ASP A 296 -51.79 -17.51 2.32
C ASP A 296 -51.85 -19.03 2.10
#